data_AF-A0A955TKN6-F1
#
_entry.id   AF-A0A955TKN6-F1
#
_cell.length_a   1.000
_cell.length_b   1.000
_cell.length_c   1.000
_cell.angle_alpha   90.00
_cell.angle_beta   90.00
_cell.angle_gamma   90.00
#
_symmetry.space_group_name_H-M   'P 1'
#
loop_
_entity.id
_entity.type
_entity.pdbx_description
1 polymer ?
#
loop_
_entity_poly.entity_id
_entity_poly.type
_entity_poly.pdbx_seq_one_letter_code
_entity_poly.pdbx_strand_id
1 'polypeptide(L)'
;MNKRNPIRLNQGYTSTSPVPLQVISNEEFVPPPQTGQQAQVEWLIDRASERLSGKLGLNRRDFLKTTGGMALAFLAMNEVFGKFFDVLAVEAAEPPAVQEKKGPVPFIFDVQTHYVSSLFHLPGWKEGLLGLRRRAKEMGLNPQLSGDTGTMADLSVANYIKEVFLDSDTSLGLISTPPGPYPWEAVVPPKEMTHIRDEINRLTASQRMLAHGLVMPQLGQVDLDFMDQQAETLRVDAWKCYTGSPAKGFEHGWWLSDETIAYPMLQKAQTLGITNICIHKGLPLGPIADYNHPRDLLKAAADFPKLNFLVYHAGFLGTSRINLENGKKGKIPWTTEFCEAKITHPQLTNIFMELGSTFGQLVITEPLICAHLLGQILSAFGNDHVLWGTDSIWYGTPQWQIEAFRRFQMPEKLQETYGYPALTKDLKAKIFGLNAAKLFKVNVEETRRDLPKDYLSHIKMAYLDEGPTPSHHAYGWVSS
;
A
#
# COMPACT_ATOMS: atom_id res chain seq x y z
N MET A 1 21.57 -9.45 -33.47
CA MET A 1 20.53 -9.78 -32.47
C MET A 1 21.19 -9.97 -31.12
N ASN A 2 21.20 -8.93 -30.27
CA ASN A 2 21.73 -9.06 -28.91
C ASN A 2 20.75 -9.93 -28.10
N LYS A 3 21.15 -11.19 -27.83
CA LYS A 3 20.52 -12.02 -26.80
C LYS A 3 20.75 -11.29 -25.47
N ARG A 4 19.80 -10.45 -25.04
CA ARG A 4 19.76 -9.96 -23.66
C ARG A 4 19.65 -11.20 -22.77
N ASN A 5 20.59 -11.38 -21.84
CA ASN A 5 20.45 -12.39 -20.81
C ASN A 5 19.08 -12.20 -20.13
N PRO A 6 18.32 -13.28 -19.88
CA PRO A 6 17.06 -13.17 -19.16
C PRO A 6 17.32 -12.56 -17.78
N ILE A 7 16.56 -11.54 -17.40
CA ILE A 7 16.56 -10.98 -16.05
C ILE A 7 16.20 -12.12 -15.10
N ARG A 8 17.07 -12.43 -14.15
CA ARG A 8 16.77 -13.40 -13.09
C ARG A 8 15.98 -12.68 -12.00
N LEU A 9 14.89 -13.30 -11.56
CA LEU A 9 14.04 -12.80 -10.49
C LEU A 9 14.14 -13.75 -9.30
N ASN A 10 14.32 -13.19 -8.11
CA ASN A 10 14.25 -13.93 -6.85
C ASN A 10 12.93 -13.59 -6.16
N GLN A 11 12.14 -14.61 -5.84
CA GLN A 11 10.96 -14.46 -4.98
C GLN A 11 11.38 -14.44 -3.52
N GLY A 12 10.84 -13.50 -2.75
CA GLY A 12 11.22 -13.31 -1.35
C GLY A 12 12.57 -12.60 -1.24
N TYR A 13 12.60 -11.52 -0.48
CA TYR A 13 13.82 -10.74 -0.24
C TYR A 13 13.84 -10.26 1.22
N THR A 14 14.82 -10.69 2.00
CA THR A 14 15.05 -10.12 3.33
C THR A 14 16.09 -9.03 3.24
N SER A 15 15.67 -7.79 3.49
CA SER A 15 16.58 -6.65 3.50
C SER A 15 17.46 -6.66 4.76
N THR A 16 18.72 -6.28 4.59
CA THR A 16 19.61 -5.98 5.72
C THR A 16 19.22 -4.67 6.40
N SER A 17 18.55 -3.77 5.67
CA SER A 17 18.07 -2.46 6.10
C SER A 17 16.58 -2.49 6.50
N PRO A 18 16.13 -1.63 7.42
CA PRO A 18 14.70 -1.47 7.72
C PRO A 18 13.90 -0.83 6.57
N VAL A 19 14.58 -0.18 5.61
CA VAL A 19 14.00 0.31 4.35
C VAL A 19 14.54 -0.56 3.20
N PRO A 20 13.68 -1.14 2.33
CA PRO A 20 14.16 -1.91 1.20
C PRO A 20 14.89 -1.00 0.21
N LEU A 21 16.07 -1.43 -0.25
CA LEU A 21 16.92 -0.67 -1.17
C LEU A 21 16.93 -1.29 -2.58
N GLN A 22 15.86 -2.00 -2.90
CA GLN A 22 15.55 -2.53 -4.22
C GLN A 22 14.06 -2.39 -4.47
N VAL A 23 13.68 -2.17 -5.72
CA VAL A 23 12.26 -2.18 -6.09
C VAL A 23 11.76 -3.61 -6.01
N ILE A 24 10.72 -3.81 -5.20
CA ILE A 24 10.02 -5.09 -5.05
C ILE A 24 8.81 -5.07 -5.98
N SER A 25 8.63 -6.12 -6.77
CA SER A 25 7.44 -6.34 -7.58
C SER A 25 6.35 -7.02 -6.78
N ASN A 26 5.11 -6.63 -7.05
CA ASN A 26 3.86 -7.13 -6.49
C ASN A 26 3.10 -8.05 -7.48
N GLU A 27 3.82 -8.70 -8.41
CA GLU A 27 3.31 -9.44 -9.59
C GLU A 27 2.84 -8.57 -10.76
N GLU A 28 2.74 -7.25 -10.61
CA GLU A 28 2.14 -6.41 -11.64
C GLU A 28 3.15 -5.79 -12.61
N PHE A 29 4.45 -5.91 -12.30
CA PHE A 29 5.51 -5.39 -13.14
C PHE A 29 6.82 -6.16 -12.94
N VAL A 30 7.75 -6.03 -13.88
CA VAL A 30 9.11 -6.56 -13.74
C VAL A 30 9.96 -5.55 -12.95
N PRO A 31 10.52 -5.91 -11.78
CA PRO A 31 11.30 -4.97 -10.99
C PRO A 31 12.63 -4.63 -11.71
N PRO A 32 13.05 -3.35 -11.74
CA PRO A 32 14.38 -2.99 -12.23
C PRO A 32 15.48 -3.51 -11.29
N PRO A 33 16.72 -3.64 -11.77
CA PRO A 33 17.87 -3.90 -10.92
C PRO A 33 18.11 -2.75 -9.93
N GLN A 34 18.81 -3.04 -8.83
CA GLN A 34 19.27 -2.04 -7.89
C GLN A 34 20.07 -0.94 -8.61
N THR A 35 19.74 0.33 -8.36
CA THR A 35 20.47 1.47 -8.91
C THR A 35 21.79 1.70 -8.16
N GLY A 36 22.75 2.37 -8.80
CA GLY A 36 24.01 2.73 -8.14
C GLY A 36 23.83 3.62 -6.89
N GLN A 37 22.84 4.51 -6.89
CA GLN A 37 22.51 5.32 -5.72
C GLN A 37 21.89 4.49 -4.60
N GLN A 38 21.01 3.53 -4.90
CA GLN A 38 20.49 2.60 -3.90
C GLN A 38 21.60 1.75 -3.27
N ALA A 39 22.53 1.21 -4.08
CA ALA A 39 23.69 0.47 -3.58
C ALA A 39 24.59 1.35 -2.70
N GLN A 40 24.74 2.64 -3.04
CA GLN A 40 25.46 3.60 -2.20
C GLN A 40 24.77 3.85 -0.86
N VAL A 41 23.43 3.96 -0.83
CA VAL A 41 22.67 4.05 0.43
C VAL A 41 22.89 2.79 1.27
N GLU A 42 22.80 1.61 0.66
CA GLU A 42 23.00 0.33 1.36
C GLU A 42 24.38 0.25 2.01
N TRP A 43 25.41 0.64 1.25
CA TRP A 43 26.78 0.70 1.74
C TRP A 43 26.95 1.66 2.93
N LEU A 44 26.31 2.84 2.88
CA LEU A 44 26.36 3.82 3.98
C LEU A 44 25.69 3.28 5.24
N ILE A 45 24.54 2.62 5.10
CA ILE A 45 23.84 1.99 6.22
C ILE A 45 24.70 0.90 6.84
N ASP A 46 25.30 0.03 6.03
CA ASP A 46 26.16 -1.05 6.51
C ASP A 46 27.37 -0.51 7.30
N ARG A 47 28.07 0.49 6.76
CA ARG A 47 29.22 1.12 7.42
C ARG A 47 28.84 1.82 8.73
N ALA A 48 27.75 2.59 8.71
CA ALA A 48 27.37 3.39 9.86
C ALA A 48 26.71 2.54 10.97
N SER A 49 25.98 1.50 10.60
CA SER A 49 25.35 0.57 11.55
C SER A 49 26.36 -0.23 12.34
N GLU A 50 27.49 -0.64 11.73
CA GLU A 50 28.59 -1.30 12.45
C GLU A 50 29.14 -0.42 13.58
N ARG A 51 29.37 0.87 13.29
CA ARG A 51 29.86 1.84 14.27
C ARG A 51 28.84 2.16 15.37
N LEU A 52 27.57 2.38 15.02
CA LEU A 52 26.53 2.77 15.97
C LEU A 52 26.09 1.61 16.85
N SER A 53 25.94 0.42 16.28
CA SER A 53 25.55 -0.79 17.04
C SER A 53 26.57 -1.09 18.16
N GLY A 54 27.87 -1.00 17.88
CA GLY A 54 28.92 -1.21 18.88
C GLY A 54 28.87 -0.20 20.04
N LYS A 55 28.51 1.06 19.78
CA LYS A 55 28.35 2.07 20.85
C LYS A 55 27.14 1.80 21.74
N LEU A 56 26.11 1.15 21.20
CA LEU A 56 24.87 0.84 21.89
C LEU A 56 24.85 -0.57 22.51
N GLY A 57 25.96 -1.32 22.40
CA GLY A 57 26.03 -2.70 22.89
C GLY A 57 25.14 -3.67 22.12
N LEU A 58 24.72 -3.33 20.90
CA LEU A 58 23.90 -4.16 20.03
C LEU A 58 24.78 -4.77 18.92
N ASN A 59 24.36 -5.91 18.36
CA ASN A 59 24.89 -6.31 17.06
C ASN A 59 24.19 -5.50 15.94
N ARG A 60 24.82 -5.47 14.76
CA ARG A 60 24.32 -4.73 13.59
C ARG A 60 22.87 -5.07 13.23
N ARG A 61 22.53 -6.37 13.21
CA ARG A 61 21.20 -6.84 12.79
C ARG A 61 20.11 -6.38 13.75
N ASP A 62 20.38 -6.42 15.05
CA ASP A 62 19.40 -5.99 16.05
C ASP A 62 19.29 -4.47 16.13
N PHE A 63 20.39 -3.74 15.95
CA PHE A 63 20.34 -2.28 15.79
C PHE A 63 19.45 -1.86 14.61
N LEU A 64 19.55 -2.53 13.47
CA LEU A 64 18.77 -2.20 12.27
C LEU A 64 17.27 -2.48 12.41
N LYS A 65 16.84 -3.28 13.39
CA LYS A 65 15.41 -3.47 13.74
C LYS A 65 14.86 -2.37 14.66
N THR A 66 15.71 -1.48 15.19
CA THR A 66 15.30 -0.40 16.09
C THR A 66 14.83 0.84 15.33
N THR A 67 14.19 1.76 16.04
CA THR A 67 13.91 3.11 15.54
C THR A 67 15.18 3.88 15.15
N GLY A 68 16.30 3.64 15.82
CA GLY A 68 17.59 4.22 15.47
C GLY A 68 18.15 3.68 14.15
N GLY A 69 17.94 2.39 13.86
CA GLY A 69 18.23 1.79 12.57
C GLY A 69 17.43 2.40 11.43
N MET A 70 16.13 2.63 11.66
CA MET A 70 15.25 3.33 10.71
C MET A 70 15.72 4.78 10.47
N ALA A 71 16.07 5.52 11.53
CA ALA A 71 16.62 6.87 11.40
C ALA A 71 17.95 6.88 10.61
N LEU A 72 18.83 5.90 10.85
CA LEU A 72 20.07 5.76 10.08
C LEU A 72 19.80 5.57 8.59
N ALA A 73 18.80 4.76 8.21
CA ALA A 73 18.43 4.55 6.81
C ALA A 73 18.06 5.87 6.12
N PHE A 74 17.25 6.70 6.76
CA PHE A 74 16.88 8.01 6.19
C PHE A 74 18.02 9.03 6.18
N LEU A 75 18.96 8.96 7.13
CA LEU A 75 20.19 9.76 7.08
C LEU A 75 21.04 9.40 5.85
N ALA A 76 21.22 8.10 5.59
CA ALA A 76 21.94 7.62 4.41
C ALA A 76 21.24 8.01 3.10
N MET A 77 19.90 7.91 3.05
CA MET A 77 19.13 8.39 1.90
C MET A 77 19.29 9.90 1.68
N ASN A 78 19.29 10.70 2.75
CA ASN A 78 19.51 12.14 2.66
C ASN A 78 20.91 12.49 2.12
N GLU A 79 21.92 11.69 2.47
CA GLU A 79 23.30 11.88 2.00
C GLU A 79 23.44 11.60 0.49
N VAL A 80 22.75 10.58 -0.03
CA VAL A 80 22.86 10.17 -1.45
C VAL A 80 21.92 10.95 -2.37
N PHE A 81 20.66 11.11 -1.97
CA PHE A 81 19.64 11.70 -2.82
C PHE A 81 19.46 13.20 -2.59
N GLY A 82 19.89 13.72 -1.43
CA GLY A 82 19.62 15.07 -0.96
C GLY A 82 18.59 15.09 0.18
N LYS A 83 18.41 16.24 0.82
CA LYS A 83 17.56 16.37 2.02
C LYS A 83 16.07 16.27 1.67
N PHE A 84 15.52 15.05 1.76
CA PHE A 84 14.10 14.76 1.55
C PHE A 84 13.40 14.29 2.82
N PHE A 85 14.14 13.81 3.82
CA PHE A 85 13.56 13.27 5.06
C PHE A 85 13.93 14.15 6.25
N ASP A 86 12.94 14.51 7.08
CA ASP A 86 13.20 15.10 8.40
C ASP A 86 13.72 14.01 9.34
N VAL A 87 15.03 14.06 9.58
CA VAL A 87 15.75 13.16 10.48
C VAL A 87 17.02 13.84 10.99
N LEU A 88 17.27 13.73 12.29
CA LEU A 88 18.48 14.22 12.93
C LEU A 88 19.45 13.07 13.23
N ALA A 89 20.76 13.35 13.22
CA ALA A 89 21.78 12.35 13.53
C ALA A 89 21.61 11.72 14.93
N VAL A 90 21.13 12.50 15.90
CA VAL A 90 20.85 12.03 17.27
C VAL A 90 19.78 10.95 17.31
N GLU A 91 18.81 10.97 16.39
CA GLU A 91 17.74 9.95 16.32
C GLU A 91 18.30 8.54 16.03
N ALA A 92 19.44 8.45 15.33
CA ALA A 92 20.10 7.18 15.06
C ALA A 92 21.00 6.70 16.22
N ALA A 93 21.49 7.63 17.05
CA ALA A 93 22.39 7.33 18.16
C ALA A 93 21.67 7.16 19.51
N GLU A 94 20.49 7.77 19.66
CA GLU A 94 19.72 7.79 20.90
C GLU A 94 18.26 7.41 20.62
N PRO A 95 17.91 6.12 20.68
CA PRO A 95 16.56 5.65 20.38
C PRO A 95 15.41 6.37 21.15
N PRO A 96 15.59 6.83 22.41
CA PRO A 96 14.57 7.62 23.10
C PRO A 96 14.26 8.98 22.44
N ALA A 97 15.24 9.62 21.79
CA ALA A 97 15.05 10.90 21.10
C ALA A 97 14.05 10.79 19.92
N VAL A 98 13.82 9.57 19.41
CA VAL A 98 12.82 9.30 18.36
C VAL A 98 11.39 9.38 18.91
N GLN A 99 11.15 8.97 20.17
CA GLN A 99 9.80 8.96 20.75
C GLN A 99 9.26 10.38 20.99
N GLU A 100 10.11 11.32 21.40
CA GLU A 100 9.71 12.72 21.65
C GLU A 100 9.26 13.46 20.37
N LYS A 101 9.80 13.09 19.20
CA LYS A 101 9.46 13.73 17.91
C LYS A 101 8.22 13.14 17.22
N LYS A 102 7.80 11.91 17.56
CA LYS A 102 6.80 11.16 16.79
C LYS A 102 5.39 11.78 16.79
N GLY A 103 5.05 12.61 17.79
CA GLY A 103 3.69 13.15 17.94
C GLY A 103 2.65 12.02 18.08
N PRO A 104 1.33 12.33 18.04
CA PRO A 104 0.31 11.30 18.05
C PRO A 104 0.38 10.47 16.76
N VAL A 105 0.26 9.14 16.89
CA VAL A 105 0.19 8.23 15.73
C VAL A 105 -1.02 8.63 14.86
N PRO A 106 -0.83 8.97 13.57
CA PRO A 106 -1.95 9.31 12.70
C PRO A 106 -2.87 8.09 12.55
N PHE A 107 -4.15 8.32 12.30
CA PHE A 107 -5.05 7.24 11.91
C PHE A 107 -4.66 6.80 10.50
N ILE A 108 -4.16 5.57 10.36
CA ILE A 108 -3.68 5.04 9.07
C ILE A 108 -4.70 4.04 8.54
N PHE A 109 -5.31 4.40 7.42
CA PHE A 109 -6.17 3.52 6.66
C PHE A 109 -5.48 3.22 5.33
N ASP A 110 -4.91 2.02 5.24
CA ASP A 110 -4.25 1.50 4.06
C ASP A 110 -5.29 0.91 3.10
N VAL A 111 -5.60 1.62 2.01
CA VAL A 111 -6.64 1.19 1.07
C VAL A 111 -6.16 0.15 0.05
N GLN A 112 -4.89 -0.24 0.10
CA GLN A 112 -4.35 -1.26 -0.80
C GLN A 112 -3.36 -2.15 -0.08
N THR A 113 -3.88 -3.23 0.50
CA THR A 113 -3.07 -4.34 0.99
C THR A 113 -3.38 -5.61 0.22
N HIS A 114 -2.45 -6.56 0.24
CA HIS A 114 -2.51 -7.83 -0.44
C HIS A 114 -2.19 -8.96 0.54
N TYR A 115 -2.74 -10.12 0.22
CA TYR A 115 -2.48 -11.35 0.95
C TYR A 115 -1.66 -12.30 0.09
N VAL A 116 -0.59 -12.82 0.68
CA VAL A 116 0.27 -13.83 0.05
C VAL A 116 0.05 -15.13 0.82
N SER A 117 -0.56 -16.14 0.19
CA SER A 117 -0.82 -17.42 0.85
C SER A 117 0.52 -18.14 1.14
N SER A 118 0.64 -18.71 2.34
CA SER A 118 1.92 -19.26 2.80
C SER A 118 2.11 -20.71 2.31
N LEU A 119 3.00 -20.90 1.34
CA LEU A 119 3.95 -22.03 1.37
C LEU A 119 5.19 -21.69 2.24
N PHE A 120 5.22 -20.52 2.88
CA PHE A 120 6.33 -20.06 3.71
C PHE A 120 6.24 -20.59 5.15
N HIS A 121 7.12 -21.53 5.47
CA HIS A 121 7.30 -22.04 6.83
C HIS A 121 8.32 -21.20 7.59
N LEU A 122 7.88 -20.39 8.56
CA LEU A 122 8.73 -19.89 9.63
C LEU A 122 8.69 -20.89 10.81
N PRO A 123 9.81 -21.53 11.21
CA PRO A 123 9.83 -22.44 12.36
C PRO A 123 9.47 -21.72 13.67
N GLY A 124 8.56 -22.27 14.49
CA GLY A 124 8.25 -21.80 15.85
C GLY A 124 7.12 -20.76 16.00
N TRP A 125 6.51 -20.28 14.91
CA TRP A 125 5.47 -19.24 14.97
C TRP A 125 4.04 -19.80 15.10
N LYS A 126 3.84 -21.08 14.76
CA LYS A 126 2.53 -21.77 14.90
C LYS A 126 2.12 -21.83 16.38
N GLU A 127 3.10 -22.08 17.25
CA GLU A 127 2.95 -22.12 18.69
C GLU A 127 2.61 -20.74 19.28
N GLY A 128 3.16 -19.66 18.69
CA GLY A 128 2.92 -18.27 19.10
C GLY A 128 1.47 -17.82 18.86
N LEU A 129 0.88 -18.09 17.69
CA LEU A 129 -0.50 -17.70 17.39
C LEU A 129 -1.53 -18.50 18.20
N LEU A 130 -1.30 -19.82 18.36
CA LEU A 130 -2.11 -20.66 19.23
C LEU A 130 -1.98 -20.21 20.71
N GLY A 131 -0.80 -19.73 21.11
CA GLY A 131 -0.54 -19.11 22.41
C GLY A 131 -1.27 -17.78 22.60
N LEU A 132 -1.26 -16.90 21.59
CA LEU A 132 -2.01 -15.64 21.61
C LEU A 132 -3.52 -15.90 21.70
N ARG A 133 -4.09 -16.71 20.80
CA ARG A 133 -5.52 -17.08 20.84
C ARG A 133 -5.93 -17.75 22.17
N ARG A 134 -5.06 -18.57 22.76
CA ARG A 134 -5.28 -19.14 24.09
C ARG A 134 -5.26 -18.07 25.18
N ARG A 135 -4.32 -17.11 25.13
CA ARG A 135 -4.30 -15.94 26.02
C ARG A 135 -5.57 -15.07 25.85
N ALA A 136 -6.08 -14.86 24.64
CA ALA A 136 -7.35 -14.14 24.40
C ALA A 136 -8.52 -14.76 25.16
N LYS A 137 -8.59 -16.10 25.11
CA LYS A 137 -9.60 -16.92 25.77
C LYS A 137 -9.40 -16.93 27.29
N GLU A 138 -8.17 -17.10 27.77
CA GLU A 138 -7.81 -17.10 29.20
C GLU A 138 -8.01 -15.73 29.86
N MET A 139 -7.78 -14.64 29.13
CA MET A 139 -8.00 -13.26 29.59
C MET A 139 -9.45 -12.78 29.42
N GLY A 140 -10.35 -13.58 28.83
CA GLY A 140 -11.76 -13.22 28.64
C GLY A 140 -12.01 -12.06 27.67
N LEU A 141 -11.04 -11.75 26.79
CA LEU A 141 -11.05 -10.55 25.94
C LEU A 141 -11.98 -10.67 24.73
N ASN A 142 -12.36 -11.88 24.31
CA ASN A 142 -13.32 -12.10 23.23
C ASN A 142 -14.22 -13.33 23.51
N PRO A 143 -15.47 -13.12 23.97
CA PRO A 143 -16.41 -14.20 24.29
C PRO A 143 -16.79 -15.08 23.09
N GLN A 144 -16.66 -14.58 21.86
CA GLN A 144 -17.03 -15.32 20.63
C GLN A 144 -16.04 -16.43 20.26
N LEU A 145 -14.90 -16.52 20.96
CA LEU A 145 -13.87 -17.55 20.74
C LEU A 145 -14.09 -18.83 21.58
N SER A 146 -15.18 -18.90 22.37
CA SER A 146 -15.48 -20.03 23.26
C SER A 146 -16.01 -21.26 22.49
N GLY A 147 -15.16 -21.90 21.68
CA GLY A 147 -15.53 -23.13 20.94
C GLY A 147 -14.75 -23.41 19.66
N ASP A 148 -13.84 -22.52 19.27
CA ASP A 148 -13.07 -22.60 18.03
C ASP A 148 -11.83 -23.52 18.17
N THR A 149 -11.62 -24.44 17.22
CA THR A 149 -10.53 -25.43 17.24
C THR A 149 -9.36 -25.11 16.30
N GLY A 150 -9.45 -24.05 15.46
CA GLY A 150 -8.39 -23.61 14.54
C GLY A 150 -8.09 -24.56 13.36
N THR A 151 -7.51 -24.03 12.28
CA THR A 151 -7.09 -24.78 11.06
C THR A 151 -5.74 -24.30 10.50
N MET A 152 -5.13 -25.06 9.58
CA MET A 152 -3.89 -24.68 8.87
C MET A 152 -3.95 -23.34 8.12
N ALA A 153 -5.15 -22.85 7.75
CA ALA A 153 -5.37 -21.54 7.14
C ALA A 153 -5.04 -20.36 8.09
N ASP A 154 -4.86 -20.64 9.38
CA ASP A 154 -4.55 -19.64 10.42
C ASP A 154 -3.15 -19.04 10.32
N LEU A 155 -2.20 -19.68 9.61
CA LEU A 155 -0.79 -19.27 9.61
C LEU A 155 -0.47 -18.15 8.63
N SER A 156 -1.12 -18.13 7.47
CA SER A 156 -1.00 -17.04 6.51
C SER A 156 -1.78 -15.79 6.95
N VAL A 157 -2.92 -15.97 7.63
CA VAL A 157 -3.63 -14.88 8.32
C VAL A 157 -2.79 -14.30 9.46
N ALA A 158 -2.09 -15.14 10.24
CA ALA A 158 -1.17 -14.67 11.27
C ALA A 158 -0.02 -13.81 10.72
N ASN A 159 0.58 -14.23 9.61
CA ASN A 159 1.63 -13.47 8.97
C ASN A 159 1.11 -12.11 8.49
N TYR A 160 -0.05 -12.09 7.85
CA TYR A 160 -0.71 -10.85 7.46
C TYR A 160 -0.98 -9.94 8.66
N ILE A 161 -1.55 -10.48 9.75
CA ILE A 161 -1.80 -9.71 10.98
C ILE A 161 -0.51 -9.13 11.55
N LYS A 162 0.55 -9.93 11.61
CA LYS A 162 1.86 -9.51 12.11
C LYS A 162 2.42 -8.36 11.26
N GLU A 163 2.57 -8.58 9.96
CA GLU A 163 3.20 -7.62 9.06
C GLU A 163 2.39 -6.32 8.97
N VAL A 164 1.07 -6.41 8.82
CA VAL A 164 0.20 -5.25 8.61
C VAL A 164 -0.10 -4.52 9.92
N PHE A 165 -0.37 -5.21 11.03
CA PHE A 165 -0.86 -4.54 12.24
C PHE A 165 0.12 -4.53 13.42
N LEU A 166 0.90 -5.59 13.62
CA LEU A 166 1.83 -5.66 14.76
C LEU A 166 3.13 -4.91 14.47
N ASP A 167 3.68 -5.11 13.28
CA ASP A 167 4.93 -4.48 12.83
C ASP A 167 4.74 -3.08 12.26
N SER A 168 3.50 -2.61 12.11
CA SER A 168 3.21 -1.30 11.53
C SER A 168 2.16 -0.50 12.29
N ASP A 169 2.14 0.82 12.05
CA ASP A 169 1.17 1.76 12.61
C ASP A 169 -0.22 1.71 11.92
N THR A 170 -0.44 0.79 10.98
CA THR A 170 -1.73 0.64 10.28
C THR A 170 -2.87 0.41 11.26
N SER A 171 -3.93 1.22 11.13
CA SER A 171 -5.12 1.16 11.97
C SER A 171 -6.22 0.32 11.32
N LEU A 172 -6.42 0.50 10.00
CA LEU A 172 -7.41 -0.16 9.17
C LEU A 172 -6.78 -0.56 7.83
N GLY A 173 -7.10 -1.74 7.32
CA GLY A 173 -6.67 -2.21 6.00
C GLY A 173 -7.83 -2.53 5.06
N LEU A 174 -7.62 -2.38 3.75
CA LEU A 174 -8.50 -2.91 2.71
C LEU A 174 -7.73 -3.97 1.92
N ILE A 175 -8.21 -5.21 1.95
CA ILE A 175 -7.58 -6.32 1.23
C ILE A 175 -7.99 -6.30 -0.25
N SER A 176 -6.98 -6.49 -1.10
CA SER A 176 -7.05 -6.58 -2.56
C SER A 176 -6.26 -7.80 -3.05
N THR A 177 -6.38 -8.11 -4.34
CA THR A 177 -5.69 -9.22 -5.01
C THR A 177 -5.29 -8.81 -6.42
N PRO A 178 -4.16 -9.30 -6.98
CA PRO A 178 -3.90 -9.19 -8.41
C PRO A 178 -5.01 -9.84 -9.28
N PRO A 179 -5.13 -9.47 -10.57
CA PRO A 179 -6.16 -10.02 -11.44
C PRO A 179 -5.90 -11.51 -11.75
N GLY A 180 -6.98 -12.28 -11.84
CA GLY A 180 -6.98 -13.64 -12.40
C GLY A 180 -7.60 -13.69 -13.80
N PRO A 181 -7.62 -14.87 -14.45
CA PRO A 181 -8.32 -15.07 -15.72
C PRO A 181 -9.82 -14.77 -15.63
N TYR A 182 -10.40 -14.94 -14.45
CA TYR A 182 -11.76 -14.53 -14.07
C TYR A 182 -11.76 -14.04 -12.61
N PRO A 183 -12.77 -13.27 -12.16
CA PRO A 183 -12.86 -12.79 -10.78
C PRO A 183 -12.81 -13.90 -9.71
N TRP A 184 -13.47 -15.03 -9.94
CA TRP A 184 -13.48 -16.17 -9.01
C TRP A 184 -12.22 -17.05 -9.07
N GLU A 185 -11.34 -16.81 -10.04
CA GLU A 185 -10.04 -17.49 -10.23
C GLU A 185 -8.85 -16.55 -9.95
N ALA A 186 -9.08 -15.39 -9.32
CA ALA A 186 -8.02 -14.52 -8.85
C ALA A 186 -7.13 -15.23 -7.80
N VAL A 187 -5.93 -14.71 -7.57
CA VAL A 187 -4.97 -15.27 -6.59
C VAL A 187 -5.61 -15.40 -5.21
N VAL A 188 -6.36 -14.38 -4.79
CA VAL A 188 -7.21 -14.39 -3.60
C VAL A 188 -8.62 -13.95 -4.00
N PRO A 189 -9.54 -14.88 -4.36
CA PRO A 189 -10.87 -14.53 -4.84
C PRO A 189 -11.70 -13.75 -3.81
N PRO A 190 -12.79 -13.05 -4.22
CA PRO A 190 -13.64 -12.26 -3.32
C PRO A 190 -14.08 -13.00 -2.06
N LYS A 191 -14.47 -14.28 -2.21
CA LYS A 191 -14.89 -15.12 -1.08
C LYS A 191 -13.79 -15.29 -0.02
N GLU A 192 -12.55 -15.44 -0.45
CA GLU A 192 -11.40 -15.59 0.45
C GLU A 192 -11.02 -14.25 1.07
N MET A 193 -10.99 -13.16 0.29
CA MET A 193 -10.76 -11.81 0.81
C MET A 193 -11.78 -11.41 1.89
N THR A 194 -13.07 -11.63 1.65
CA THR A 194 -14.11 -11.34 2.65
C THR A 194 -14.02 -12.27 3.85
N HIS A 195 -13.62 -13.53 3.67
CA HIS A 195 -13.37 -14.43 4.80
C HIS A 195 -12.21 -13.94 5.69
N ILE A 196 -11.09 -13.51 5.10
CA ILE A 196 -9.95 -12.93 5.84
C ILE A 196 -10.36 -11.67 6.58
N ARG A 197 -11.11 -10.77 5.92
CA ARG A 197 -11.68 -9.57 6.53
C ARG A 197 -12.54 -9.92 7.75
N ASP A 198 -13.49 -10.81 7.56
CA ASP A 198 -14.47 -11.18 8.59
C ASP A 198 -13.78 -11.87 9.77
N GLU A 199 -12.79 -12.73 9.50
CA GLU A 199 -12.02 -13.40 10.55
C GLU A 199 -11.18 -12.41 11.36
N ILE A 200 -10.49 -11.47 10.71
CA ILE A 200 -9.73 -10.43 11.42
C ILE A 200 -10.68 -9.55 12.24
N ASN A 201 -11.80 -9.09 11.68
CA ASN A 201 -12.77 -8.28 12.41
C ASN A 201 -13.39 -9.04 13.60
N ARG A 202 -13.69 -10.33 13.43
CA ARG A 202 -14.19 -11.22 14.49
C ARG A 202 -13.17 -11.42 15.60
N LEU A 203 -11.91 -11.74 15.24
CA LEU A 203 -10.82 -11.96 16.20
C LEU A 203 -10.58 -10.71 17.05
N THR A 204 -10.61 -9.54 16.41
CA THR A 204 -10.28 -8.26 17.04
C THR A 204 -11.45 -7.63 17.78
N ALA A 205 -12.68 -8.08 17.50
CA ALA A 205 -13.93 -7.49 17.99
C ALA A 205 -14.06 -6.00 17.62
N SER A 206 -13.46 -5.59 16.50
CA SER A 206 -13.49 -4.24 15.96
C SER A 206 -13.39 -4.29 14.43
N GLN A 207 -13.72 -3.20 13.73
CA GLN A 207 -13.50 -3.14 12.27
C GLN A 207 -12.03 -2.76 12.00
N ARG A 208 -11.22 -3.75 11.65
CA ARG A 208 -9.80 -3.63 11.27
C ARG A 208 -9.56 -3.84 9.78
N MET A 209 -10.50 -4.50 9.12
CA MET A 209 -10.40 -4.87 7.73
C MET A 209 -11.67 -4.53 6.97
N LEU A 210 -11.47 -4.15 5.71
CA LEU A 210 -12.45 -4.10 4.63
C LEU A 210 -11.95 -4.99 3.49
N ALA A 211 -12.82 -5.37 2.55
CA ALA A 211 -12.47 -6.24 1.43
C ALA A 211 -13.08 -5.78 0.11
N HIS A 212 -12.28 -5.89 -0.95
CA HIS A 212 -12.76 -5.70 -2.31
C HIS A 212 -13.66 -6.85 -2.79
N GLY A 213 -14.67 -6.49 -3.59
CA GLY A 213 -15.23 -7.36 -4.61
C GLY A 213 -14.46 -7.18 -5.92
N LEU A 214 -14.47 -8.18 -6.78
CA LEU A 214 -13.82 -8.14 -8.08
C LEU A 214 -14.84 -8.05 -9.20
N VAL A 215 -14.47 -7.28 -10.22
CA VAL A 215 -15.37 -6.97 -11.34
C VAL A 215 -14.60 -7.01 -12.66
N MET A 216 -15.20 -7.67 -13.65
CA MET A 216 -14.63 -7.91 -14.97
C MET A 216 -15.71 -7.72 -16.05
N PRO A 217 -15.98 -6.46 -16.46
CA PRO A 217 -17.18 -6.12 -17.24
C PRO A 217 -17.24 -6.76 -18.63
N GLN A 218 -16.10 -7.22 -19.17
CA GLN A 218 -16.04 -7.94 -20.43
C GLN A 218 -16.87 -9.24 -20.43
N LEU A 219 -17.13 -9.83 -19.26
CA LEU A 219 -17.98 -11.02 -19.14
C LEU A 219 -19.49 -10.72 -19.22
N GLY A 220 -19.87 -9.44 -19.32
CA GLY A 220 -21.26 -9.01 -19.50
C GLY A 220 -22.17 -9.45 -18.35
N GLN A 221 -23.30 -10.07 -18.67
CA GLN A 221 -24.31 -10.46 -17.68
C GLN A 221 -23.76 -11.38 -16.57
N VAL A 222 -22.81 -12.26 -16.91
CA VAL A 222 -22.19 -13.15 -15.92
C VAL A 222 -21.50 -12.37 -14.80
N ASP A 223 -20.83 -11.25 -15.14
CA ASP A 223 -20.19 -10.39 -14.15
C ASP A 223 -21.21 -9.61 -13.33
N LEU A 224 -22.28 -9.12 -13.97
CA LEU A 224 -23.36 -8.39 -13.28
C LEU A 224 -24.09 -9.26 -12.26
N ASP A 225 -24.35 -10.53 -12.58
CA ASP A 225 -24.92 -11.50 -11.65
C ASP A 225 -23.93 -11.83 -10.52
N PHE A 226 -22.63 -11.90 -10.83
CA PHE A 226 -21.60 -12.09 -9.82
C PHE A 226 -21.45 -10.87 -8.90
N MET A 227 -21.68 -9.65 -9.39
CA MET A 227 -21.76 -8.45 -8.54
C MET A 227 -22.93 -8.53 -7.55
N ASP A 228 -24.10 -8.99 -7.97
CA ASP A 228 -25.24 -9.22 -7.05
C ASP A 228 -24.85 -10.21 -5.95
N GLN A 229 -24.28 -11.35 -6.35
CA GLN A 229 -23.85 -12.37 -5.39
C GLN A 229 -22.83 -11.79 -4.38
N GLN A 230 -21.80 -11.09 -4.86
CA GLN A 230 -20.78 -10.51 -3.99
C GLN A 230 -21.37 -9.47 -3.03
N ALA A 231 -22.29 -8.62 -3.48
CA ALA A 231 -22.92 -7.62 -2.64
C ALA A 231 -23.87 -8.25 -1.60
N GLU A 232 -24.72 -9.18 -2.00
CA GLU A 232 -25.72 -9.81 -1.13
C GLU A 232 -25.08 -10.77 -0.11
N THR A 233 -24.19 -11.63 -0.58
CA THR A 233 -23.66 -12.74 0.23
C THR A 233 -22.35 -12.42 0.92
N LEU A 234 -21.41 -11.77 0.21
CA LEU A 234 -20.07 -11.48 0.73
C LEU A 234 -19.98 -10.09 1.36
N ARG A 235 -20.93 -9.21 1.06
CA ARG A 235 -21.01 -7.83 1.56
C ARG A 235 -19.70 -7.08 1.34
N VAL A 236 -19.22 -7.05 0.11
CA VAL A 236 -17.97 -6.39 -0.27
C VAL A 236 -18.05 -4.87 -0.03
N ASP A 237 -16.91 -4.26 0.29
CA ASP A 237 -16.86 -2.86 0.74
C ASP A 237 -16.54 -1.85 -0.39
N ALA A 238 -15.94 -2.34 -1.48
CA ALA A 238 -15.64 -1.58 -2.70
C ALA A 238 -15.42 -2.53 -3.88
N TRP A 239 -15.47 -2.01 -5.10
CA TRP A 239 -15.21 -2.77 -6.33
C TRP A 239 -13.80 -2.54 -6.84
N LYS A 240 -13.04 -3.60 -7.09
CA LYS A 240 -11.73 -3.54 -7.73
C LYS A 240 -11.82 -4.06 -9.17
N CYS A 241 -11.24 -3.30 -10.09
CA CYS A 241 -11.24 -3.63 -11.52
C CYS A 241 -9.88 -3.35 -12.19
N TYR A 242 -9.61 -4.12 -13.24
CA TYR A 242 -8.35 -4.12 -13.99
C TYR A 242 -8.63 -3.89 -15.47
N THR A 243 -8.50 -2.63 -15.92
CA THR A 243 -8.80 -2.26 -17.32
C THR A 243 -7.80 -2.85 -18.30
N GLY A 244 -6.53 -3.00 -17.90
CA GLY A 244 -5.48 -3.59 -18.72
C GLY A 244 -5.48 -5.11 -18.79
N SER A 245 -6.03 -5.81 -17.78
CA SER A 245 -6.01 -7.28 -17.71
C SER A 245 -7.31 -7.86 -18.22
N PRO A 246 -7.36 -8.41 -19.45
CA PRO A 246 -8.58 -8.93 -20.01
C PRO A 246 -9.02 -10.24 -19.36
N ALA A 247 -10.32 -10.52 -19.44
CA ALA A 247 -10.85 -11.84 -19.13
C ALA A 247 -10.26 -12.90 -20.07
N LYS A 248 -10.17 -14.16 -19.61
CA LYS A 248 -9.77 -15.27 -20.48
C LYS A 248 -10.69 -15.34 -21.70
N GLY A 249 -10.09 -15.37 -22.89
CA GLY A 249 -10.80 -15.37 -24.17
C GLY A 249 -10.91 -14.00 -24.85
N PHE A 250 -10.49 -12.92 -24.18
CA PHE A 250 -10.40 -11.57 -24.76
C PHE A 250 -8.95 -11.21 -25.07
N GLU A 251 -8.72 -10.59 -26.23
CA GLU A 251 -7.36 -10.27 -26.70
C GLU A 251 -6.81 -8.97 -26.13
N HIS A 252 -7.68 -8.09 -25.62
CA HIS A 252 -7.30 -6.77 -25.14
C HIS A 252 -8.17 -6.33 -23.95
N GLY A 253 -7.64 -5.38 -23.19
CA GLY A 253 -8.33 -4.72 -22.09
C GLY A 253 -9.52 -3.87 -22.55
N TRP A 254 -10.03 -3.04 -21.66
CA TRP A 254 -11.23 -2.22 -21.88
C TRP A 254 -11.07 -0.83 -21.27
N TRP A 255 -11.83 0.14 -21.78
CA TRP A 255 -11.84 1.50 -21.25
C TRP A 255 -12.98 1.66 -20.25
N LEU A 256 -12.72 2.37 -19.15
CA LEU A 256 -13.74 2.70 -18.15
C LEU A 256 -14.81 3.65 -18.72
N SER A 257 -14.46 4.40 -19.77
CA SER A 257 -15.38 5.27 -20.51
C SER A 257 -16.21 4.53 -21.57
N ASP A 258 -16.02 3.22 -21.75
CA ASP A 258 -16.77 2.43 -22.72
C ASP A 258 -18.21 2.21 -22.24
N GLU A 259 -19.16 2.78 -22.98
CA GLU A 259 -20.58 2.75 -22.60
C GLU A 259 -21.22 1.36 -22.76
N THR A 260 -20.63 0.48 -23.57
CA THR A 260 -21.15 -0.87 -23.80
C THR A 260 -20.55 -1.86 -22.81
N ILE A 261 -19.24 -1.75 -22.55
CA ILE A 261 -18.53 -2.67 -21.67
C ILE A 261 -18.64 -2.21 -20.21
N ALA A 262 -18.21 -0.99 -19.89
CA ALA A 262 -18.03 -0.56 -18.50
C ALA A 262 -19.31 -0.02 -17.84
N TYR A 263 -20.18 0.68 -18.57
CA TYR A 263 -21.31 1.40 -17.95
C TYR A 263 -22.35 0.49 -17.30
N PRO A 264 -22.70 -0.70 -17.84
CA PRO A 264 -23.58 -1.62 -17.14
C PRO A 264 -23.09 -1.94 -15.72
N MET A 265 -21.77 -2.12 -15.59
CA MET A 265 -21.12 -2.38 -14.30
C MET A 265 -21.13 -1.17 -13.37
N LEU A 266 -20.89 0.03 -13.88
CA LEU A 266 -20.98 1.26 -13.08
C LEU A 266 -22.42 1.55 -12.59
N GLN A 267 -23.41 1.35 -13.45
CA GLN A 267 -24.83 1.46 -13.10
C GLN A 267 -25.22 0.42 -12.04
N LYS A 268 -24.71 -0.80 -12.16
CA LYS A 268 -24.89 -1.87 -11.17
C LYS A 268 -24.29 -1.49 -9.82
N ALA A 269 -23.07 -0.99 -9.79
CA ALA A 269 -22.42 -0.52 -8.56
C ALA A 269 -23.24 0.57 -7.84
N GLN A 270 -23.81 1.54 -8.59
CA GLN A 270 -24.72 2.53 -8.02
C GLN A 270 -26.00 1.92 -7.44
N THR A 271 -26.60 0.96 -8.16
CA THR A 271 -27.83 0.29 -7.74
C THR A 271 -27.62 -0.52 -6.46
N LEU A 272 -26.46 -1.17 -6.33
CA LEU A 272 -26.05 -1.92 -5.14
C LEU A 272 -25.63 -1.01 -3.97
N GLY A 273 -25.46 0.29 -4.20
CA GLY A 273 -25.05 1.25 -3.16
C GLY A 273 -23.57 1.14 -2.74
N ILE A 274 -22.76 0.37 -3.47
CA ILE A 274 -21.32 0.22 -3.25
C ILE A 274 -20.62 1.13 -4.27
N THR A 275 -20.35 2.36 -3.85
CA THR A 275 -20.02 3.47 -4.75
C THR A 275 -18.53 3.70 -4.98
N ASN A 276 -17.65 2.98 -4.29
CA ASN A 276 -16.20 3.11 -4.42
C ASN A 276 -15.70 2.12 -5.48
N ILE A 277 -15.19 2.66 -6.59
CA ILE A 277 -14.63 1.91 -7.71
C ILE A 277 -13.12 2.12 -7.72
N CYS A 278 -12.38 1.09 -7.30
CA CYS A 278 -10.93 1.04 -7.29
C CYS A 278 -10.45 0.51 -8.65
N ILE A 279 -9.78 1.35 -9.45
CA ILE A 279 -9.38 1.02 -10.82
C ILE A 279 -7.86 0.99 -10.91
N HIS A 280 -7.33 -0.12 -11.43
CA HIS A 280 -5.92 -0.24 -11.77
C HIS A 280 -5.56 0.70 -12.93
N LYS A 281 -4.92 1.83 -12.63
CA LYS A 281 -4.57 2.86 -13.61
C LYS A 281 -3.16 3.37 -13.37
N GLY A 282 -2.20 2.57 -13.81
CA GLY A 282 -0.76 2.70 -13.59
C GLY A 282 -0.16 1.30 -13.67
N LEU A 283 1.15 1.16 -13.44
CA LEU A 283 1.91 -0.10 -13.46
C LEU A 283 1.35 -1.08 -14.49
N PRO A 284 1.47 -0.74 -15.79
CA PRO A 284 0.56 -1.21 -16.82
C PRO A 284 0.58 -2.73 -16.95
N LEU A 285 -0.60 -3.32 -16.76
CA LEU A 285 -0.88 -4.74 -16.88
C LEU A 285 -1.44 -5.10 -18.26
N GLY A 286 -1.29 -6.37 -18.62
CA GLY A 286 -1.88 -6.98 -19.80
C GLY A 286 -1.17 -6.64 -21.12
N PRO A 287 -1.75 -7.08 -22.25
CA PRO A 287 -1.07 -7.08 -23.55
C PRO A 287 -0.90 -5.68 -24.16
N ILE A 288 -1.78 -4.75 -23.79
CA ILE A 288 -1.78 -3.38 -24.32
C ILE A 288 -1.77 -2.42 -23.15
N ALA A 289 -0.63 -1.76 -22.96
CA ALA A 289 -0.40 -0.88 -21.81
C ALA A 289 -1.43 0.25 -21.70
N ASP A 290 -1.90 0.77 -22.83
CA ASP A 290 -2.72 1.98 -22.91
C ASP A 290 -4.03 1.92 -22.11
N TYR A 291 -4.64 0.73 -21.97
CA TYR A 291 -5.85 0.55 -21.16
C TYR A 291 -5.65 0.87 -19.66
N ASN A 292 -4.40 0.93 -19.19
CA ASN A 292 -4.06 1.34 -17.82
C ASN A 292 -3.88 2.86 -17.71
N HIS A 293 -3.92 3.63 -18.80
CA HIS A 293 -3.87 5.09 -18.75
C HIS A 293 -5.14 5.64 -18.09
N PRO A 294 -5.05 6.60 -17.15
CA PRO A 294 -6.21 7.14 -16.43
C PRO A 294 -7.09 8.12 -17.24
N ARG A 295 -6.84 8.30 -18.55
CA ARG A 295 -7.45 9.42 -19.32
C ARG A 295 -8.96 9.25 -19.50
N ASP A 296 -9.40 8.01 -19.59
CA ASP A 296 -10.80 7.61 -19.70
C ASP A 296 -11.63 7.90 -18.44
N LEU A 297 -10.98 8.09 -17.28
CA LEU A 297 -11.69 8.44 -16.04
C LEU A 297 -12.41 9.78 -16.14
N LEU A 298 -11.93 10.75 -16.94
CA LEU A 298 -12.57 12.07 -16.99
C LEU A 298 -14.02 11.97 -17.50
N LYS A 299 -14.26 11.14 -18.53
CA LYS A 299 -15.61 10.89 -19.05
C LYS A 299 -16.43 10.06 -18.05
N ALA A 300 -15.88 8.95 -17.56
CA ALA A 300 -16.59 8.08 -16.61
C ALA A 300 -16.99 8.82 -15.32
N ALA A 301 -16.11 9.67 -14.79
CA ALA A 301 -16.37 10.48 -13.60
C ALA A 301 -17.45 11.55 -13.82
N ALA A 302 -17.48 12.15 -15.02
CA ALA A 302 -18.52 13.11 -15.40
C ALA A 302 -19.90 12.43 -15.53
N ASP A 303 -19.95 11.26 -16.15
CA ASP A 303 -21.19 10.53 -16.44
C ASP A 303 -21.75 9.84 -15.18
N PHE A 304 -20.89 9.52 -14.19
CA PHE A 304 -21.24 8.86 -12.94
C PHE A 304 -20.84 9.68 -11.70
N PRO A 305 -21.42 10.88 -11.48
CA PRO A 305 -21.00 11.80 -10.41
C PRO A 305 -21.29 11.28 -8.98
N LYS A 306 -22.06 10.20 -8.85
CA LYS A 306 -22.38 9.54 -7.56
C LYS A 306 -21.43 8.39 -7.21
N LEU A 307 -20.53 8.01 -8.12
CA LEU A 307 -19.48 7.02 -7.88
C LEU A 307 -18.17 7.74 -7.57
N ASN A 308 -17.34 7.12 -6.74
CA ASN A 308 -15.98 7.55 -6.46
C ASN A 308 -15.01 6.65 -7.23
N PHE A 309 -14.10 7.25 -7.98
CA PHE A 309 -13.09 6.56 -8.78
C PHE A 309 -11.72 6.68 -8.11
N LEU A 310 -11.22 5.58 -7.56
CA LEU A 310 -9.92 5.52 -6.89
C LEU A 310 -8.88 4.99 -7.88
N VAL A 311 -7.93 5.84 -8.27
CA VAL A 311 -6.91 5.61 -9.30
C VAL A 311 -5.71 4.92 -8.66
N TYR A 312 -5.74 3.59 -8.63
CA TYR A 312 -4.67 2.79 -8.03
C TYR A 312 -3.39 2.97 -8.84
N HIS A 313 -2.29 3.25 -8.14
CA HIS A 313 -0.99 3.63 -8.67
C HIS A 313 -0.91 5.00 -9.36
N ALA A 314 -1.92 5.87 -9.23
CA ALA A 314 -1.83 7.28 -9.60
C ALA A 314 -1.32 7.59 -11.04
N GLY A 315 -1.63 6.74 -12.02
CA GLY A 315 -1.16 6.89 -13.41
C GLY A 315 0.32 6.56 -13.60
N PHE A 316 1.00 6.01 -12.61
CA PHE A 316 2.45 5.84 -12.64
C PHE A 316 2.88 4.66 -13.52
N LEU A 317 3.80 4.88 -14.46
CA LEU A 317 4.29 3.84 -15.37
C LEU A 317 5.28 2.84 -14.75
N GLY A 318 5.81 3.13 -13.56
CA GLY A 318 6.90 2.38 -12.94
C GLY A 318 8.26 3.03 -13.18
N THR A 319 9.17 2.85 -12.22
CA THR A 319 10.51 3.49 -12.22
C THR A 319 11.36 3.12 -13.43
N SER A 320 11.20 1.91 -13.97
CA SER A 320 11.90 1.43 -15.18
C SER A 320 11.48 2.13 -16.47
N ARG A 321 10.38 2.88 -16.46
CA ARG A 321 9.82 3.58 -17.63
C ARG A 321 9.91 5.11 -17.54
N ILE A 322 10.59 5.63 -16.52
CA ILE A 322 10.80 7.07 -16.37
C ILE A 322 12.05 7.49 -17.13
N ASN A 323 11.94 8.54 -17.95
CA ASN A 323 13.12 9.28 -18.38
C ASN A 323 13.57 10.18 -17.22
N LEU A 324 14.71 9.87 -16.60
CA LEU A 324 15.18 10.57 -15.39
C LEU A 324 15.41 12.07 -15.61
N GLU A 325 15.92 12.49 -16.77
CA GLU A 325 16.15 13.91 -17.05
C GLU A 325 14.85 14.70 -17.10
N ASN A 326 13.80 14.13 -17.70
CA ASN A 326 12.47 14.70 -17.78
C ASN A 326 11.76 14.65 -16.42
N GLY A 327 11.83 13.50 -15.73
CA GLY A 327 11.21 13.31 -14.42
C GLY A 327 11.75 14.28 -13.37
N LYS A 328 13.07 14.56 -13.38
CA LYS A 328 13.71 15.57 -12.51
C LYS A 328 13.29 17.02 -12.81
N LYS A 329 12.59 17.25 -13.93
CA LYS A 329 11.97 18.54 -14.30
C LYS A 329 10.46 18.53 -14.09
N GLY A 330 9.91 17.48 -13.46
CA GLY A 330 8.48 17.31 -13.22
C GLY A 330 7.70 16.68 -14.37
N LYS A 331 8.35 16.19 -15.43
CA LYS A 331 7.65 15.52 -16.55
C LYS A 331 7.60 14.01 -16.30
N ILE A 332 6.51 13.56 -15.69
CA ILE A 332 6.27 12.16 -15.35
C ILE A 332 5.15 11.66 -16.28
N PRO A 333 5.45 10.79 -17.26
CA PRO A 333 4.46 10.39 -18.26
C PRO A 333 3.20 9.81 -17.62
N TRP A 334 2.05 10.04 -18.26
CA TRP A 334 0.69 9.68 -17.80
C TRP A 334 0.23 10.44 -16.55
N THR A 335 0.99 10.45 -15.46
CA THR A 335 0.61 11.20 -14.24
C THR A 335 0.56 12.70 -14.50
N THR A 336 1.60 13.29 -15.14
CA THR A 336 1.62 14.71 -15.50
C THR A 336 0.49 15.05 -16.47
N GLU A 337 0.33 14.25 -17.54
CA GLU A 337 -0.75 14.44 -18.53
C GLU A 337 -2.14 14.42 -17.85
N PHE A 338 -2.36 13.47 -16.94
CA PHE A 338 -3.63 13.34 -16.25
C PHE A 338 -3.88 14.48 -15.26
N CYS A 339 -2.84 14.96 -14.55
CA CYS A 339 -2.95 16.14 -13.70
C CYS A 339 -3.29 17.39 -14.51
N GLU A 340 -2.62 17.61 -15.65
CA GLU A 340 -2.92 18.73 -16.57
C GLU A 340 -4.35 18.65 -17.11
N ALA A 341 -4.81 17.46 -17.49
CA ALA A 341 -6.18 17.25 -17.94
C ALA A 341 -7.20 17.43 -16.80
N LYS A 342 -6.87 17.05 -15.56
CA LYS A 342 -7.74 17.25 -14.40
C LYS A 342 -7.91 18.74 -14.06
N ILE A 343 -6.86 19.55 -14.21
CA ILE A 343 -6.89 21.00 -13.96
C ILE A 343 -7.92 21.68 -14.87
N THR A 344 -8.10 21.20 -16.11
CA THR A 344 -9.12 21.73 -17.03
C THR A 344 -10.54 21.21 -16.75
N HIS A 345 -10.69 20.27 -15.80
CA HIS A 345 -11.97 19.70 -15.35
C HIS A 345 -12.13 19.83 -13.82
N PRO A 346 -12.15 21.06 -13.27
CA PRO A 346 -12.21 21.28 -11.82
C PRO A 346 -13.52 20.79 -11.19
N GLN A 347 -14.61 20.68 -11.98
CA GLN A 347 -15.91 20.17 -11.53
C GLN A 347 -15.90 18.69 -11.14
N LEU A 348 -14.93 17.92 -11.65
CA LEU A 348 -14.79 16.50 -11.31
C LEU A 348 -14.18 16.40 -9.92
N THR A 349 -15.00 16.03 -8.93
CA THR A 349 -14.62 15.96 -7.51
C THR A 349 -14.66 14.53 -6.96
N ASN A 350 -14.88 13.56 -7.82
CA ASN A 350 -15.07 12.15 -7.50
C ASN A 350 -13.94 11.25 -8.04
N ILE A 351 -12.75 11.82 -8.29
CA ILE A 351 -11.53 11.08 -8.68
C ILE A 351 -10.48 11.24 -7.58
N PHE A 352 -9.95 10.12 -7.09
CA PHE A 352 -9.02 10.07 -5.96
C PHE A 352 -7.74 9.33 -6.37
N MET A 353 -6.58 9.95 -6.13
CA MET A 353 -5.28 9.40 -6.52
C MET A 353 -4.70 8.55 -5.38
N GLU A 354 -4.54 7.25 -5.61
CA GLU A 354 -4.03 6.30 -4.62
C GLU A 354 -2.54 6.04 -4.87
N LEU A 355 -1.74 6.04 -3.79
CA LEU A 355 -0.28 6.06 -3.88
C LEU A 355 0.39 4.68 -4.05
N GLY A 356 -0.18 3.61 -3.49
CA GLY A 356 0.22 2.21 -3.65
C GLY A 356 1.73 1.95 -3.79
N SER A 357 2.06 1.04 -4.71
CA SER A 357 3.42 0.82 -5.19
C SER A 357 4.13 2.08 -5.76
N THR A 358 3.41 3.15 -6.13
CA THR A 358 4.01 4.36 -6.71
C THR A 358 4.91 5.07 -5.71
N PHE A 359 4.41 5.31 -4.49
CA PHE A 359 5.20 5.94 -3.44
C PHE A 359 6.38 5.05 -3.04
N GLY A 360 6.11 3.77 -2.76
CA GLY A 360 7.12 2.80 -2.35
C GLY A 360 8.27 2.68 -3.36
N GLN A 361 7.99 2.66 -4.66
CA GLN A 361 9.03 2.64 -5.69
C GLN A 361 9.82 3.95 -5.76
N LEU A 362 9.14 5.09 -5.88
CA LEU A 362 9.81 6.37 -6.13
C LEU A 362 10.61 6.86 -4.92
N VAL A 363 10.12 6.63 -3.70
CA VAL A 363 10.78 7.14 -2.49
C VAL A 363 12.15 6.50 -2.26
N ILE A 364 12.38 5.28 -2.73
CA ILE A 364 13.66 4.58 -2.58
C ILE A 364 14.57 4.67 -3.80
N THR A 365 14.05 5.02 -4.98
CA THR A 365 14.85 5.16 -6.21
C THR A 365 15.13 6.61 -6.57
N GLU A 366 14.13 7.48 -6.52
CA GLU A 366 14.16 8.85 -7.05
C GLU A 366 13.29 9.81 -6.20
N PRO A 367 13.69 10.14 -4.95
CA PRO A 367 12.94 11.02 -4.05
C PRO A 367 12.54 12.37 -4.67
N LEU A 368 13.37 12.93 -5.55
CA LEU A 368 13.03 14.18 -6.26
C LEU A 368 11.82 14.03 -7.18
N ILE A 369 11.76 12.91 -7.92
CA ILE A 369 10.64 12.61 -8.82
C ILE A 369 9.39 12.28 -7.98
N CYS A 370 9.57 11.60 -6.84
CA CYS A 370 8.50 11.40 -5.86
C CYS A 370 7.87 12.73 -5.42
N ALA A 371 8.69 13.74 -5.09
CA ALA A 371 8.23 15.07 -4.71
C ALA A 371 7.47 15.76 -5.85
N HIS A 372 7.96 15.68 -7.10
CA HIS A 372 7.22 16.19 -8.26
C HIS A 372 5.87 15.51 -8.47
N LEU A 373 5.79 14.19 -8.33
CA LEU A 373 4.55 13.43 -8.49
C LEU A 373 3.51 13.86 -7.46
N LEU A 374 3.90 13.87 -6.17
CA LEU A 374 3.02 14.28 -5.08
C LEU A 374 2.57 15.74 -5.25
N GLY A 375 3.50 16.64 -5.60
CA GLY A 375 3.21 18.06 -5.82
C GLY A 375 2.19 18.30 -6.93
N GLN A 376 2.32 17.60 -8.05
CA GLN A 376 1.38 17.69 -9.18
C GLN A 376 0.00 17.16 -8.82
N ILE A 377 -0.07 15.99 -8.20
CA ILE A 377 -1.33 15.38 -7.79
C ILE A 377 -2.07 16.28 -6.79
N LEU A 378 -1.36 16.77 -5.77
CA LEU A 378 -1.95 17.66 -4.76
C LEU A 378 -2.44 18.98 -5.38
N SER A 379 -1.71 19.53 -6.35
CA SER A 379 -2.10 20.76 -7.04
C SER A 379 -3.30 20.56 -7.96
N ALA A 380 -3.41 19.41 -8.63
CA ALA A 380 -4.47 19.12 -9.61
C ALA A 380 -5.76 18.58 -8.99
N PHE A 381 -5.66 17.73 -7.97
CA PHE A 381 -6.80 17.05 -7.34
C PHE A 381 -7.19 17.66 -5.99
N GLY A 382 -6.24 18.27 -5.28
CA GLY A 382 -6.46 18.83 -3.96
C GLY A 382 -6.13 17.87 -2.82
N ASN A 383 -6.05 18.43 -1.61
CA ASN A 383 -5.60 17.75 -0.40
C ASN A 383 -6.54 16.62 0.08
N ASP A 384 -7.80 16.66 -0.33
CA ASP A 384 -8.84 15.69 0.06
C ASP A 384 -8.98 14.52 -0.92
N HIS A 385 -8.14 14.49 -1.97
CA HIS A 385 -8.27 13.58 -3.11
C HIS A 385 -7.05 12.69 -3.33
N VAL A 386 -6.21 12.54 -2.30
CA VAL A 386 -5.05 11.64 -2.31
C VAL A 386 -5.20 10.61 -1.20
N LEU A 387 -4.98 9.33 -1.53
CA LEU A 387 -5.22 8.19 -0.66
C LEU A 387 -3.95 7.40 -0.41
N TRP A 388 -3.79 6.95 0.83
CA TRP A 388 -2.71 6.07 1.24
C TRP A 388 -3.03 4.61 0.94
N GLY A 389 -2.14 3.96 0.22
CA GLY A 389 -2.05 2.51 0.13
C GLY A 389 -0.60 2.10 -0.09
N THR A 390 -0.26 0.87 0.30
CA THR A 390 1.15 0.43 0.35
C THR A 390 1.48 -0.74 -0.55
N ASP A 391 0.47 -1.45 -1.04
CA ASP A 391 0.62 -2.73 -1.73
C ASP A 391 1.26 -3.84 -0.85
N SER A 392 1.36 -3.61 0.46
CA SER A 392 1.86 -4.62 1.41
C SER A 392 0.87 -5.79 1.52
N ILE A 393 1.29 -7.04 1.65
CA ILE A 393 2.60 -7.45 2.15
C ILE A 393 3.62 -7.81 1.06
N TRP A 394 3.41 -7.49 -0.22
CA TRP A 394 4.45 -7.72 -1.24
C TRP A 394 5.77 -7.05 -0.86
N TYR A 395 5.69 -5.81 -0.36
CA TYR A 395 6.79 -5.03 0.18
C TYR A 395 7.18 -5.38 1.62
N GLY A 396 6.62 -6.46 2.19
CA GLY A 396 6.69 -6.75 3.61
C GLY A 396 5.76 -5.85 4.42
N THR A 397 6.08 -5.67 5.71
CA THR A 397 5.39 -4.71 6.57
C THR A 397 5.32 -3.30 5.93
N PRO A 398 4.17 -2.61 6.00
CA PRO A 398 4.03 -1.25 5.47
C PRO A 398 4.79 -0.19 6.30
N GLN A 399 5.37 -0.55 7.46
CA GLN A 399 5.95 0.42 8.40
C GLN A 399 7.06 1.27 7.80
N TRP A 400 7.89 0.70 6.91
CA TRP A 400 8.96 1.47 6.27
C TRP A 400 8.39 2.56 5.35
N GLN A 401 7.29 2.28 4.64
CA GLN A 401 6.59 3.27 3.80
C GLN A 401 5.95 4.35 4.67
N ILE A 402 5.31 3.94 5.77
CA ILE A 402 4.69 4.85 6.73
C ILE A 402 5.73 5.82 7.31
N GLU A 403 6.88 5.31 7.78
CA GLU A 403 7.96 6.14 8.32
C GLU A 403 8.58 7.03 7.23
N ALA A 404 8.76 6.51 6.01
CA ALA A 404 9.26 7.29 4.88
C ALA A 404 8.33 8.48 4.59
N PHE A 405 7.02 8.25 4.43
CA PHE A 405 6.08 9.32 4.14
C PHE A 405 5.93 10.30 5.32
N ARG A 406 5.93 9.80 6.56
CA ARG A 406 5.92 10.62 7.78
C ARG A 406 7.08 11.60 7.81
N ARG A 407 8.27 11.20 7.37
CA ARG A 407 9.48 12.02 7.36
C ARG A 407 9.65 12.84 6.08
N PHE A 408 9.06 12.41 4.97
CA PHE A 408 9.24 13.03 3.65
C PHE A 408 8.81 14.50 3.63
N GLN A 409 9.66 15.40 3.12
CA GLN A 409 9.41 16.83 3.01
C GLN A 409 9.36 17.25 1.55
N MET A 410 8.46 18.18 1.23
CA MET A 410 8.49 18.86 -0.06
C MET A 410 9.68 19.83 -0.07
N PRO A 411 10.68 19.68 -0.96
CA PRO A 411 11.81 20.61 -1.00
C PRO A 411 11.35 22.04 -1.23
N GLU A 412 11.89 23.00 -0.47
CA GLU A 412 11.54 24.44 -0.55
C GLU A 412 11.64 24.96 -1.99
N LYS A 413 12.70 24.60 -2.71
CA LYS A 413 12.89 24.97 -4.12
C LYS A 413 11.73 24.53 -5.02
N LEU A 414 11.13 23.36 -4.77
CA LEU A 414 9.98 22.91 -5.56
C LEU A 414 8.70 23.66 -5.18
N GLN A 415 8.54 24.03 -3.91
CA GLN A 415 7.46 24.92 -3.48
C GLN A 415 7.57 26.29 -4.15
N GLU A 416 8.76 26.89 -4.17
CA GLU A 416 9.02 28.18 -4.81
C GLU A 416 8.84 28.15 -6.34
N THR A 417 9.36 27.10 -6.99
CA THR A 417 9.40 27.03 -8.46
C THR A 417 8.06 26.59 -9.07
N TYR A 418 7.37 25.64 -8.43
CA TYR A 418 6.16 25.01 -8.98
C TYR A 418 4.89 25.32 -8.17
N GLY A 419 5.00 26.00 -7.03
CA GLY A 419 3.87 26.25 -6.14
C GLY A 419 3.37 25.00 -5.42
N TYR A 420 4.17 23.91 -5.37
CA TYR A 420 3.74 22.69 -4.71
C TYR A 420 3.52 22.91 -3.21
N PRO A 421 2.47 22.32 -2.61
CA PRO A 421 2.20 22.49 -1.20
C PRO A 421 3.24 21.79 -0.32
N ALA A 422 3.53 22.39 0.84
CA ALA A 422 4.27 21.71 1.90
C ALA A 422 3.48 20.49 2.42
N LEU A 423 4.18 19.40 2.71
CA LEU A 423 3.59 18.20 3.32
C LEU A 423 3.43 18.37 4.84
N THR A 424 2.49 19.22 5.24
CA THR A 424 2.19 19.48 6.66
C THR A 424 1.67 18.24 7.38
N LYS A 425 1.70 18.25 8.72
CA LYS A 425 1.15 17.13 9.53
C LYS A 425 -0.31 16.86 9.22
N ASP A 426 -1.12 17.91 9.04
CA ASP A 426 -2.54 17.79 8.73
C ASP A 426 -2.77 17.21 7.33
N LEU A 427 -1.99 17.64 6.34
CA LEU A 427 -2.06 17.08 5.00
C LEU A 427 -1.68 15.59 4.99
N LYS A 428 -0.61 15.22 5.71
CA LYS A 428 -0.23 13.81 5.84
C LYS A 428 -1.29 12.99 6.56
N ALA A 429 -1.95 13.53 7.59
CA ALA A 429 -3.05 12.85 8.26
C ALA A 429 -4.24 12.60 7.32
N LYS A 430 -4.56 13.58 6.45
CA LYS A 430 -5.56 13.41 5.39
C LYS A 430 -5.23 12.24 4.48
N ILE A 431 -4.01 12.23 3.94
CA ILE A 431 -3.53 11.19 3.03
C ILE A 431 -3.51 9.82 3.72
N PHE A 432 -2.92 9.75 4.93
CA PHE A 432 -2.77 8.50 5.68
C PHE A 432 -4.08 7.79 5.98
N GLY A 433 -5.20 8.50 6.11
CA GLY A 433 -6.46 7.79 6.33
C GLY A 433 -7.72 8.63 6.44
N LEU A 434 -7.67 9.94 6.73
CA LEU A 434 -8.91 10.71 6.89
C LEU A 434 -9.68 10.85 5.57
N ASN A 435 -8.98 10.95 4.44
CA ASN A 435 -9.62 10.99 3.12
C ASN A 435 -10.34 9.67 2.83
N ALA A 436 -9.66 8.54 3.03
CA ALA A 436 -10.24 7.21 2.84
C ALA A 436 -11.40 6.94 3.82
N ALA A 437 -11.26 7.32 5.10
CA ALA A 437 -12.30 7.13 6.10
C ALA A 437 -13.63 7.79 5.69
N LYS A 438 -13.58 8.99 5.09
CA LYS A 438 -14.75 9.66 4.54
C LYS A 438 -15.41 8.86 3.41
N LEU A 439 -14.62 8.29 2.50
CA LEU A 439 -15.12 7.51 1.35
C LEU A 439 -15.76 6.19 1.76
N PHE A 440 -15.17 5.52 2.75
CA PHE A 440 -15.64 4.23 3.26
C PHE A 440 -16.57 4.37 4.47
N LYS A 441 -16.97 5.60 4.82
CA LYS A 441 -17.88 5.91 5.94
C LYS A 441 -17.39 5.35 7.29
N VAL A 442 -16.07 5.35 7.50
CA VAL A 442 -15.44 4.94 8.75
C VAL A 442 -15.44 6.12 9.73
N ASN A 443 -15.99 5.90 10.93
CA ASN A 443 -16.00 6.91 11.98
C ASN A 443 -14.66 6.92 12.72
N VAL A 444 -13.73 7.77 12.29
CA VAL A 444 -12.36 7.84 12.83
C VAL A 444 -12.32 8.02 14.35
N GLU A 445 -13.19 8.86 14.92
CA GLU A 445 -13.19 9.14 16.36
C GLU A 445 -13.71 7.95 17.17
N GLU A 446 -14.71 7.23 16.66
CA GLU A 446 -15.16 5.99 17.25
C GLU A 446 -14.11 4.89 17.14
N THR A 447 -13.54 4.70 15.95
CA THR A 447 -12.44 3.75 15.73
C THR A 447 -11.31 4.01 16.72
N ARG A 448 -10.79 5.25 16.81
CA ARG A 448 -9.73 5.62 17.76
C ARG A 448 -10.04 5.31 19.22
N ARG A 449 -11.31 5.40 19.65
CA ARG A 449 -11.72 5.06 21.02
C ARG A 449 -11.78 3.56 21.25
N ASP A 450 -12.06 2.77 20.21
CA ASP A 450 -12.28 1.34 20.33
C ASP A 450 -11.01 0.53 20.08
N LEU A 451 -10.13 0.99 19.17
CA LEU A 451 -8.89 0.29 18.85
C LEU A 451 -8.07 -0.06 20.10
N PRO A 452 -7.78 0.84 21.06
CA PRO A 452 -6.94 0.49 22.21
C PRO A 452 -7.49 -0.63 23.09
N LYS A 453 -8.81 -0.88 23.05
CA LYS A 453 -9.49 -1.93 23.84
C LYS A 453 -9.57 -3.25 23.10
N ASP A 454 -9.28 -3.22 21.80
CA ASP A 454 -9.48 -4.35 20.93
C ASP A 454 -8.36 -5.38 21.12
N TYR A 455 -8.67 -6.61 20.75
CA TYR A 455 -7.76 -7.71 21.02
C TYR A 455 -6.43 -7.56 20.25
N LEU A 456 -6.44 -6.95 19.07
CA LEU A 456 -5.25 -6.70 18.27
C LEU A 456 -4.28 -5.73 18.95
N SER A 457 -4.80 -4.65 19.54
CA SER A 457 -3.97 -3.64 20.21
C SER A 457 -3.34 -4.21 21.47
N HIS A 458 -4.05 -5.05 22.22
CA HIS A 458 -3.46 -5.75 23.36
C HIS A 458 -2.35 -6.72 22.92
N ILE A 459 -2.54 -7.48 21.83
CA ILE A 459 -1.47 -8.31 21.27
C ILE A 459 -0.29 -7.45 20.85
N LYS A 460 -0.54 -6.32 20.19
CA LYS A 460 0.51 -5.41 19.74
C LYS A 460 1.29 -4.83 20.93
N MET A 461 0.62 -4.44 22.01
CA MET A 461 1.28 -3.98 23.22
C MET A 461 2.21 -5.07 23.78
N ALA A 462 1.72 -6.31 23.94
CA ALA A 462 2.55 -7.42 24.39
C ALA A 462 3.72 -7.69 23.43
N TYR A 463 3.50 -7.63 22.13
CA TYR A 463 4.55 -7.79 21.11
C TYR A 463 5.63 -6.71 21.20
N LEU A 464 5.25 -5.47 21.48
CA LEU A 464 6.19 -4.36 21.67
C LEU A 464 6.95 -4.49 23.00
N ASP A 465 6.28 -4.92 24.08
CA ASP A 465 6.87 -5.12 25.41
C ASP A 465 7.87 -6.29 25.43
N GLU A 466 7.59 -7.36 24.69
CA GLU A 466 8.47 -8.54 24.55
C GLU A 466 9.69 -8.25 23.64
N GLY A 467 9.74 -7.09 22.99
CA GLY A 467 10.79 -6.69 22.07
C GLY A 467 10.41 -7.05 20.62
N PRO A 468 10.01 -6.07 19.79
CA PRO A 468 9.51 -6.35 18.45
C PRO A 468 10.59 -6.99 17.56
N THR A 469 10.15 -7.90 16.71
CA THR A 469 10.96 -8.66 15.75
C THR A 469 10.44 -8.45 14.32
N PRO A 470 10.56 -7.23 13.76
CA PRO A 470 10.17 -6.98 12.37
C PRO A 470 10.96 -7.90 11.44
N SER A 471 10.27 -8.45 10.43
CA SER A 471 10.87 -9.46 9.54
C SER A 471 11.90 -8.88 8.59
N HIS A 472 11.71 -7.61 8.18
CA HIS A 472 12.36 -6.97 7.03
C HIS A 472 12.26 -7.81 5.74
N HIS A 473 11.25 -8.68 5.66
CA HIS A 473 11.04 -9.59 4.56
C HIS A 473 10.00 -9.01 3.60
N ALA A 474 10.39 -8.83 2.35
CA ALA A 474 9.49 -8.59 1.25
C ALA A 474 9.11 -9.94 0.63
N TYR A 475 7.82 -10.11 0.34
CA TYR A 475 7.24 -11.36 -0.18
C TYR A 475 7.13 -11.37 -1.71
N GLY A 476 7.36 -10.21 -2.34
CA GLY A 476 7.39 -10.03 -3.78
C GLY A 476 8.70 -10.48 -4.44
N TRP A 477 8.96 -9.95 -5.64
CA TRP A 477 10.15 -10.30 -6.43
C TRP A 477 11.11 -9.15 -6.54
N VAL A 478 12.40 -9.46 -6.53
CA VAL A 478 13.49 -8.52 -6.84
C VAL A 478 14.31 -9.04 -8.02
N SER A 479 14.94 -8.14 -8.76
CA SER A 479 15.92 -8.51 -9.78
C SER A 479 17.20 -9.00 -9.09
N SER A 480 17.75 -10.13 -9.56
CA SER A 480 19.03 -10.67 -9.09
C SER A 480 20.24 -9.97 -9.69
#